data_AF-A0A3G9JL43-F1
#
_entry.id   AF-A0A3G9JL43-F1
#
_cell.length_a   1.000
_cell.length_b   1.000
_cell.length_c   1.000
_cell.angle_alpha   90.00
_cell.angle_beta   90.00
_cell.angle_gamma   90.00
#
_symmetry.space_group_name_H-M   'P 1'
#
loop_
_entity.id
_entity.type
_entity.pdbx_description
1 polymer ?
#
loop_
_entity_poly.entity_id
_entity_poly.type
_entity_poly.pdbx_seq_one_letter_code
_entity_poly.pdbx_strand_id
1 'polypeptide(L)'
;MTGLAGNDTYTVNDAGDLVIEALNQGTDTVQAAISYTLPNNVENLLLTGTGNLNGTGNGLNNQITGNSGNNTLNGAAGRDTLTGGTGTDIFIFQFGQSTSAALDRVTDFAIGTDKIDLLSGT
;
A
#
# COMPACT_ATOMS: atom_id res chain seq x y z
N MET A 1 11.57 2.15 14.48
CA MET A 1 10.81 3.40 14.68
C MET A 1 9.50 3.04 15.36
N THR A 2 9.08 3.82 16.35
CA THR A 2 7.85 3.62 17.13
C THR A 2 7.23 4.99 17.40
N GLY A 3 5.96 5.19 17.07
CA GLY A 3 5.24 6.46 17.06
C GLY A 3 4.51 6.75 18.36
N LEU A 4 4.13 5.69 19.08
CA LEU A 4 3.35 5.72 20.32
C LEU A 4 1.87 6.02 20.04
N ALA A 5 1.29 7.06 20.62
CA ALA A 5 -0.11 7.38 20.46
C ALA A 5 -0.26 8.63 19.59
N GLY A 6 -1.23 8.61 18.68
CA GLY A 6 -1.47 9.68 17.73
C GLY A 6 -1.34 9.19 16.29
N ASN A 7 -1.42 10.14 15.36
CA ASN A 7 -1.19 9.87 13.95
C ASN A 7 0.26 10.17 13.63
N ASP A 8 1.04 9.14 13.39
CA ASP A 8 2.47 9.21 13.19
C ASP A 8 2.85 9.08 11.70
N THR A 9 4.05 9.59 11.37
CA THR A 9 4.64 9.45 10.04
C THR A 9 6.04 8.87 10.15
N TYR A 10 6.25 7.77 9.45
CA TYR A 10 7.50 7.03 9.38
C TYR A 10 8.16 7.23 8.03
N THR A 11 9.47 7.46 8.02
CA THR A 11 10.24 7.47 6.77
C THR A 11 11.05 6.19 6.70
N VAL A 12 10.87 5.43 5.62
CA VAL A 12 11.61 4.20 5.33
C VAL A 12 12.44 4.43 4.07
N ASN A 13 13.75 4.32 4.16
CA ASN A 13 14.64 4.45 3.01
C ASN A 13 15.67 3.34 2.89
N ASP A 14 15.75 2.46 3.88
CA ASP A 14 16.60 1.27 3.87
C ASP A 14 15.79 0.01 4.25
N ALA A 15 16.21 -1.14 3.75
CA ALA A 15 15.53 -2.41 4.05
C ALA A 15 15.66 -2.84 5.52
N GLY A 16 16.62 -2.28 6.26
CA GLY A 16 16.79 -2.48 7.70
C GLY A 16 15.85 -1.65 8.57
N ASP A 17 15.12 -0.68 8.00
CA ASP A 17 14.18 0.15 8.74
C ASP A 17 12.95 -0.64 9.19
N LEU A 18 12.76 -0.73 10.51
CA LEU A 18 11.61 -1.39 11.11
C LEU A 18 10.62 -0.37 11.65
N VAL A 19 9.37 -0.43 11.20
CA VAL A 19 8.24 0.32 11.76
C VAL A 19 7.46 -0.61 12.68
N ILE A 20 7.18 -0.16 13.90
CA ILE A 20 6.41 -0.92 14.88
C ILE A 20 5.30 -0.01 15.39
N GLU A 21 4.06 -0.42 15.15
CA GLU A 21 2.88 0.27 15.66
C GLU A 21 2.01 -0.61 16.54
N ALA A 22 1.41 0.04 17.55
CA ALA A 22 0.49 -0.61 18.47
C ALA A 22 -0.96 -0.44 17.99
N LEU A 23 -1.81 -1.41 18.32
CA LEU A 23 -3.21 -1.38 17.92
C LEU A 23 -3.94 -0.16 18.51
N ASN A 24 -4.81 0.46 17.70
CA ASN A 24 -5.68 1.58 18.07
C ASN A 24 -4.93 2.83 18.57
N GLN A 25 -3.76 3.12 18.02
CA GLN A 25 -3.00 4.31 18.39
C GLN A 25 -3.23 5.52 17.48
N GLY A 26 -3.80 5.35 16.30
CA GLY A 26 -4.15 6.47 15.44
C GLY A 26 -4.39 6.03 14.02
N THR A 27 -4.05 6.91 13.08
CA THR A 27 -4.00 6.65 11.65
C THR A 27 -2.63 7.05 11.14
N ASP A 28 -1.81 6.05 10.89
CA ASP A 28 -0.38 6.19 10.73
C ASP A 28 0.04 6.06 9.27
N THR A 29 1.15 6.72 8.91
CA THR A 29 1.64 6.78 7.53
C THR A 29 3.08 6.32 7.44
N VAL A 30 3.36 5.38 6.55
CA VAL A 30 4.72 5.10 6.10
C VAL A 30 4.98 5.80 4.77
N GLN A 31 6.03 6.61 4.72
CA GLN A 31 6.61 7.17 3.51
C GLN A 31 7.85 6.35 3.14
N ALA A 32 7.77 5.55 2.07
CA ALA A 32 8.83 4.61 1.70
C ALA A 32 9.53 5.02 0.39
N ALA A 33 10.85 5.21 0.45
CA ALA A 33 11.69 5.44 -0.73
C ALA A 33 12.07 4.16 -1.48
N ILE A 34 11.68 3.00 -0.95
CA ILE A 34 11.90 1.65 -1.49
C ILE A 34 10.58 0.87 -1.52
N SER A 35 10.56 -0.31 -2.15
CA SER A 35 9.41 -1.21 -2.07
C SER A 35 9.16 -1.59 -0.61
N TYR A 36 7.90 -1.59 -0.19
CA TYR A 36 7.57 -1.77 1.22
C TYR A 36 6.25 -2.51 1.43
N THR A 37 6.21 -3.30 2.49
CA THR A 37 5.02 -3.96 3.01
C THR A 37 4.68 -3.34 4.35
N LEU A 38 3.46 -2.84 4.52
CA LEU A 38 3.04 -2.25 5.78
C LEU A 38 3.09 -3.30 6.90
N PRO A 39 3.68 -2.97 8.06
CA PRO A 39 3.51 -3.79 9.25
C PRO A 39 2.07 -3.72 9.73
N ASN A 40 1.70 -4.57 10.69
CA ASN A 40 0.38 -4.47 11.34
C ASN A 40 0.17 -3.10 11.97
N ASN A 41 -1.10 -2.69 12.08
CA ASN A 41 -1.53 -1.45 12.75
C ASN A 41 -1.09 -0.15 12.07
N VAL A 42 -0.68 -0.20 10.80
CA VAL A 42 -0.42 1.01 10.00
C VAL A 42 -1.40 1.07 8.84
N GLU A 43 -2.00 2.24 8.63
CA GLU A 43 -3.10 2.40 7.68
C GLU A 43 -2.65 2.91 6.31
N ASN A 44 -1.61 3.75 6.24
CA ASN A 44 -1.26 4.44 5.00
C ASN A 44 0.16 4.13 4.53
N LEU A 45 0.33 3.91 3.23
CA LEU A 45 1.61 3.80 2.54
C LEU A 45 1.69 4.83 1.42
N LEU A 46 2.77 5.62 1.41
CA LEU A 46 3.14 6.52 0.33
C LEU A 46 4.52 6.15 -0.20
N LEU A 47 4.61 5.73 -1.47
CA LEU A 47 5.88 5.48 -2.13
C LEU A 47 6.48 6.82 -2.59
N THR A 48 7.64 7.19 -2.04
CA THR A 48 8.31 8.48 -2.28
C THR A 48 9.57 8.35 -3.16
N GLY A 49 10.06 7.13 -3.38
CA GLY A 49 11.19 6.89 -4.26
C GLY A 49 10.83 7.17 -5.72
N THR A 50 11.81 7.24 -6.60
CA THR A 50 11.60 7.51 -8.04
C THR A 50 11.69 6.26 -8.92
N GLY A 51 11.98 5.10 -8.32
CA GLY A 51 12.10 3.82 -9.03
C GLY A 51 10.76 3.12 -9.22
N ASN A 52 10.80 1.97 -9.90
CA ASN A 52 9.68 1.03 -9.96
C ASN A 52 9.60 0.30 -8.62
N LEU A 53 8.65 0.71 -7.78
CA LEU A 53 8.52 0.23 -6.41
C LEU A 53 7.22 -0.54 -6.22
N ASN A 54 7.20 -1.45 -5.25
CA ASN A 54 6.01 -2.22 -4.91
C ASN A 54 5.50 -1.81 -3.53
N GLY A 55 4.18 -1.71 -3.39
CA GLY A 55 3.51 -1.41 -2.14
C GLY A 55 2.57 -2.54 -1.77
N THR A 56 2.71 -3.10 -0.57
CA THR A 56 1.77 -4.10 -0.03
C THR A 56 1.18 -3.61 1.28
N GLY A 57 -0.15 -3.72 1.41
CA GLY A 57 -0.88 -3.45 2.63
C GLY A 57 -0.76 -4.57 3.68
N ASN A 58 -1.70 -4.56 4.62
CA ASN A 58 -1.80 -5.52 5.71
C ASN A 58 -3.26 -6.02 5.83
N GLY A 59 -3.73 -6.33 7.04
CA GLY A 59 -5.11 -6.82 7.27
C GLY A 59 -6.14 -5.73 7.56
N LEU A 60 -5.77 -4.45 7.44
CA LEU A 60 -6.61 -3.28 7.71
C LEU A 60 -7.12 -2.67 6.41
N ASN A 61 -7.96 -1.63 6.52
CA ASN A 61 -8.30 -0.82 5.36
C ASN A 61 -7.14 0.13 5.06
N ASN A 62 -6.34 -0.17 4.04
CA ASN A 62 -5.16 0.60 3.71
C ASN A 62 -5.42 1.67 2.64
N GLN A 63 -4.74 2.82 2.78
CA GLN A 63 -4.55 3.77 1.69
C GLN A 63 -3.13 3.64 1.15
N ILE A 64 -3.00 3.17 -0.09
CA ILE A 64 -1.69 2.95 -0.73
C ILE A 64 -1.57 3.86 -1.94
N THR A 65 -0.57 4.73 -1.93
CA THR A 65 -0.25 5.63 -3.03
C THR A 65 1.13 5.32 -3.58
N GLY A 66 1.19 4.99 -4.87
CA GLY A 66 2.39 4.79 -5.64
C GLY A 66 3.13 6.09 -5.96
N ASN A 67 4.14 5.98 -6.82
CA ASN A 67 5.02 7.06 -7.24
C ASN A 67 4.89 7.32 -8.74
N SER A 68 5.92 7.90 -9.35
CA SER A 68 5.94 8.16 -10.80
C SER A 68 6.53 7.02 -11.64
N GLY A 69 6.94 5.92 -11.00
CA GLY A 69 7.46 4.72 -11.65
C GLY A 69 6.37 3.69 -11.90
N ASN A 70 6.75 2.54 -12.44
CA ASN A 70 5.80 1.43 -12.61
C ASN A 70 5.66 0.70 -11.28
N ASN A 71 4.52 0.84 -10.61
CA ASN A 71 4.29 0.23 -9.31
C ASN A 71 3.47 -1.06 -9.39
N THR A 72 3.75 -1.98 -8.47
CA THR A 72 2.83 -3.09 -8.17
C THR A 72 2.23 -2.86 -6.80
N LEU A 73 0.91 -2.65 -6.75
CA LEU A 73 0.18 -2.33 -5.52
C LEU A 73 -0.77 -3.48 -5.15
N ASN A 74 -0.67 -3.96 -3.92
CA ASN A 74 -1.53 -4.98 -3.34
C ASN A 74 -2.10 -4.48 -2.02
N GLY A 75 -3.42 -4.29 -1.94
CA GLY A 75 -4.11 -3.89 -0.71
C GLY A 75 -4.07 -4.96 0.39
N ALA A 76 -3.95 -6.24 -0.01
CA ALA A 76 -4.10 -7.43 0.83
C ALA A 76 -5.54 -7.63 1.33
N ALA A 77 -5.77 -7.67 2.64
CA ALA A 77 -7.11 -7.88 3.19
C ALA A 77 -7.63 -6.56 3.76
N GLY A 78 -8.90 -6.26 3.52
CA GLY A 78 -9.49 -5.01 3.99
C GLY A 78 -10.29 -4.37 2.88
N ARG A 79 -10.69 -3.12 3.12
CA ARG A 79 -11.31 -2.26 2.12
C ARG A 79 -10.32 -1.18 1.73
N ASP A 80 -9.54 -1.44 0.71
CA ASP A 80 -8.37 -0.64 0.38
C ASP A 80 -8.65 0.46 -0.64
N THR A 81 -7.85 1.51 -0.60
CA THR A 81 -7.81 2.56 -1.63
C THR A 81 -6.42 2.59 -2.24
N LEU A 82 -6.34 2.26 -3.52
CA LEU A 82 -5.09 2.15 -4.27
C LEU A 82 -5.01 3.28 -5.30
N THR A 83 -3.91 4.03 -5.27
CA THR A 83 -3.58 5.09 -6.23
C THR A 83 -2.25 4.75 -6.87
N GLY A 84 -2.21 4.48 -8.17
CA GLY A 84 -0.98 4.08 -8.88
C GLY A 84 0.01 5.23 -9.00
N GLY A 85 -0.49 6.41 -9.35
CA GLY A 85 0.33 7.56 -9.71
C GLY A 85 0.47 7.67 -11.22
N THR A 86 1.69 7.94 -11.69
CA THR A 86 1.99 7.91 -13.12
C THR A 86 2.88 6.71 -13.40
N GLY A 87 2.75 6.09 -14.55
CA GLY A 87 3.54 4.91 -14.89
C GLY A 87 2.63 3.87 -15.48
N THR A 88 3.13 2.64 -15.61
CA THR A 88 2.34 1.46 -15.91
C THR A 88 2.21 0.64 -14.64
N ASP A 89 1.08 0.79 -13.97
CA ASP A 89 0.86 0.20 -12.65
C ASP A 89 0.11 -1.13 -12.73
N ILE A 90 0.37 -1.99 -11.76
CA ILE A 90 -0.31 -3.28 -11.60
C ILE A 90 -1.01 -3.27 -10.24
N PHE A 91 -2.34 -3.39 -10.26
CA PHE A 91 -3.16 -3.53 -9.08
C PHE A 91 -3.51 -5.01 -8.89
N ILE A 92 -3.05 -5.61 -7.80
CA ILE A 92 -3.26 -7.03 -7.48
C ILE A 92 -4.54 -7.16 -6.65
N PHE A 93 -5.43 -8.06 -7.08
CA PHE A 93 -6.58 -8.50 -6.30
C PHE A 93 -6.58 -10.03 -6.21
N GLN A 94 -6.73 -10.54 -4.98
CA GLN A 94 -6.76 -11.97 -4.73
C GLN A 94 -8.19 -12.47 -4.52
N PHE A 95 -8.49 -13.64 -5.08
CA PHE A 95 -9.80 -14.27 -4.88
C PHE A 95 -10.07 -14.52 -3.40
N GLY A 96 -11.24 -14.06 -2.93
CA GLY A 96 -11.70 -14.28 -1.56
C GLY A 96 -11.19 -13.28 -0.52
N GLN A 97 -10.28 -12.35 -0.86
CA GLN A 97 -9.86 -11.27 0.03
C GLN A 97 -10.80 -10.06 -0.05
N SER A 98 -11.12 -9.61 -1.25
CA SER A 98 -12.08 -8.51 -1.47
C SER A 98 -13.51 -9.06 -1.52
N THR A 99 -14.17 -9.14 -0.36
CA THR A 99 -15.61 -9.50 -0.29
C THR A 99 -16.49 -8.32 -0.69
N SER A 100 -17.79 -8.51 -0.95
CA SER A 100 -18.70 -7.39 -1.25
C SER A 100 -18.82 -6.37 -0.10
N ALA A 101 -18.45 -6.73 1.13
CA ALA A 101 -18.37 -5.82 2.27
C ALA A 101 -17.00 -5.11 2.41
N ALA A 102 -16.00 -5.57 1.66
CA ALA A 102 -14.60 -5.15 1.71
C ALA A 102 -14.09 -4.95 0.28
N LEU A 103 -14.77 -4.08 -0.48
CA LEU A 103 -14.41 -3.78 -1.86
C LEU A 103 -13.28 -2.77 -1.92
N ASP A 104 -12.17 -3.19 -2.47
CA ASP A 104 -11.08 -2.29 -2.78
C ASP A 104 -11.44 -1.34 -3.93
N ARG A 105 -10.75 -0.20 -3.96
CA ARG A 105 -10.97 0.83 -4.96
C ARG A 105 -9.65 1.34 -5.52
N VAL A 106 -9.50 1.23 -6.84
CA VAL A 106 -8.47 1.95 -7.59
C VAL A 106 -8.97 3.35 -7.93
N THR A 107 -8.18 4.38 -7.66
CA THR A 107 -8.63 5.78 -7.77
C THR A 107 -8.27 6.48 -9.08
N ASP A 108 -7.25 6.00 -9.78
CA ASP A 108 -6.60 6.71 -10.90
C ASP A 108 -6.24 5.80 -12.08
N PHE A 109 -6.90 4.64 -12.19
CA PHE A 109 -6.61 3.64 -13.23
C PHE A 109 -6.57 4.25 -14.64
N ALA A 110 -5.41 4.21 -15.29
CA ALA A 110 -5.17 4.71 -16.62
C ALA A 110 -5.37 3.61 -17.67
N ILE A 111 -6.50 3.65 -18.38
CA ILE A 111 -6.83 2.69 -19.44
C ILE A 111 -5.73 2.64 -20.51
N GLY A 112 -5.31 1.42 -20.87
CA GLY A 112 -4.27 1.18 -21.88
C GLY A 112 -2.84 1.30 -21.34
N THR A 113 -2.68 1.69 -20.08
CA THR A 113 -1.39 1.76 -19.40
C THR A 113 -1.39 0.77 -18.24
N ASP A 114 -2.31 0.96 -17.28
CA ASP A 114 -2.39 0.14 -16.07
C ASP A 114 -3.02 -1.23 -16.31
N LYS A 115 -2.79 -2.12 -15.34
CA LYS A 115 -3.25 -3.51 -15.35
C LYS A 115 -3.89 -3.88 -14.02
N ILE A 116 -4.90 -4.74 -14.12
CA ILE A 116 -5.46 -5.47 -12.99
C ILE A 116 -4.94 -6.90 -13.08
N ASP A 117 -4.29 -7.37 -12.01
CA ASP A 117 -3.85 -8.75 -11.88
C ASP A 117 -4.78 -9.49 -10.91
N LEU A 118 -5.39 -10.57 -11.42
CA LEU A 118 -6.28 -11.47 -10.67
C LEU A 118 -5.67 -12.87 -10.48
N LEU A 119 -4.44 -13.10 -10.95
CA LEU A 119 -3.85 -14.43 -11.13
C LEU A 119 -2.66 -14.71 -10.21
N SER A 120 -2.01 -13.69 -9.63
CA SER A 120 -0.85 -13.84 -8.74
C SER A 120 -1.17 -14.39 -7.33
N GLY A 121 -2.26 -15.14 -7.18
CA GLY A 121 -2.67 -15.85 -5.96
C GLY A 121 -2.23 -17.32 -5.89
N THR A 122 -1.17 -17.73 -6.59
CA THR A 122 -0.55 -19.06 -6.45
C THR A 122 0.76 -19.01 -5.71
#